data_AF-A0A963HBL0-F1
#
_entry.id   AF-A0A963HBL0-F1
#
_cell.length_a   1.000
_cell.length_b   1.000
_cell.length_c   1.000
_cell.angle_alpha   90.00
_cell.angle_beta   90.00
_cell.angle_gamma   90.00
#
_symmetry.space_group_name_H-M   'P 1'
#
loop_
_entity.id
_entity.type
_entity.pdbx_description
1 polymer ?
#
loop_
_entity_poly.entity_id
_entity_poly.type
_entity_poly.pdbx_seq_one_letter_code
_entity_poly.pdbx_strand_id
1 'polypeptide(L)' 'NKDTQELWCELVAFDAALAQRMSDRAVKVITATEAGELLPRIATEPGYYECKYCAWAHRCWSAS' A
#
# COMPACT_ATOMS: atom_id res chain seq x y z
N ASN A 1 -4.07 15.37 -27.13
CA ASN A 1 -4.70 15.64 -28.44
C ASN A 1 -4.35 14.47 -29.37
N LYS A 2 -5.33 13.75 -29.95
CA LYS A 2 -5.03 12.61 -30.84
C LYS A 2 -4.40 13.05 -32.17
N ASP A 3 -4.47 14.36 -32.47
CA ASP A 3 -3.96 14.95 -33.70
C ASP A 3 -2.43 15.12 -33.70
N THR A 4 -1.79 15.23 -32.53
CA THR A 4 -0.32 15.42 -32.42
C THR A 4 0.41 14.28 -31.71
N GLN A 5 -0.32 13.42 -30.98
CA GLN A 5 0.24 12.36 -30.12
C GLN A 5 1.33 12.84 -29.14
N GLU A 6 1.41 14.14 -28.88
CA GLU A 6 2.39 14.68 -27.95
C GLU A 6 2.11 14.19 -26.52
N LEU A 7 3.17 13.71 -25.87
CA LEU A 7 3.12 13.33 -24.47
C LEU A 7 3.04 14.60 -23.61
N TRP A 8 2.00 14.67 -22.79
CA TRP A 8 1.85 15.73 -21.80
C TRP A 8 2.56 15.35 -20.50
N CYS A 9 3.55 16.15 -20.12
CA CYS A 9 4.22 16.02 -18.83
C CYS A 9 3.68 17.09 -17.88
N GLU A 10 3.08 16.66 -16.77
CA GLU A 10 2.66 17.57 -15.71
C GLU A 10 3.80 17.77 -14.70
N LEU A 11 4.16 19.03 -14.46
CA LEU A 11 5.08 19.37 -13.38
C LEU A 11 4.31 19.41 -12.06
N VAL A 12 4.47 18.37 -11.25
CA VAL A 12 3.86 18.30 -9.92
C VAL A 12 4.81 18.92 -8.90
N ALA A 13 4.34 19.95 -8.18
CA ALA A 13 5.12 20.59 -7.14
C ALA A 13 5.31 19.66 -5.93
N PHE A 14 6.45 19.81 -5.24
CA PHE A 14 6.72 19.04 -4.04
C PHE A 14 5.82 19.49 -2.88
N ASP A 15 5.04 18.58 -2.33
CA ASP A 15 4.28 18.77 -1.11
C ASP A 15 5.04 18.14 0.07
N ALA A 16 5.76 18.97 0.83
CA ALA A 16 6.53 18.53 1.99
C ALA A 16 5.67 17.88 3.08
N ALA A 17 4.44 18.34 3.28
CA ALA A 17 3.56 17.79 4.29
C ALA A 17 3.03 16.41 3.88
N LEU A 18 2.67 16.24 2.60
CA LEU A 18 2.32 14.94 2.07
C LEU A 18 3.50 13.97 2.14
N ALA A 19 4.70 14.42 1.74
CA ALA A 19 5.91 13.62 1.79
C ALA A 19 6.17 13.10 3.21
N GLN A 20 6.14 14.00 4.21
CA GLN A 20 6.33 13.60 5.61
C GLN A 20 5.29 12.58 6.07
N ARG A 21 4.00 12.81 5.77
CA ARG A 21 2.93 11.84 6.14
C ARG A 21 3.13 10.47 5.51
N MET A 22 3.64 10.39 4.27
CA MET A 22 3.93 9.11 3.63
C MET A 22 5.15 8.44 4.25
N SER A 23 6.19 9.20 4.58
CA SER A 23 7.36 8.70 5.31
C SER A 23 6.98 8.14 6.69
N ASP A 24 6.14 8.84 7.45
CA ASP A 24 5.69 8.37 8.78
C ASP A 24 4.90 7.06 8.68
N ARG A 25 4.07 6.90 7.63
CA ARG A 25 3.37 5.63 7.35
C ARG A 25 4.33 4.51 7.03
N ALA A 26 5.39 4.77 6.25
CA ALA A 26 6.40 3.77 5.92
C ALA A 26 7.16 3.31 7.17
N VAL A 27 7.54 4.25 8.06
CA VAL A 27 8.15 3.93 9.35
C VAL A 27 7.28 2.96 10.14
N LYS A 28 5.96 3.22 10.23
CA LYS A 28 5.03 2.31 10.91
C LYS A 28 5.07 0.88 10.35
N VAL A 29 5.13 0.72 9.02
CA VAL A 29 5.18 -0.61 8.38
C VAL A 29 6.49 -1.32 8.71
N ILE A 30 7.62 -0.61 8.63
CA ILE A 30 8.94 -1.17 8.90
C ILE A 30 9.03 -1.64 10.36
N THR A 31 8.70 -0.76 11.31
CA THR A 31 8.79 -1.09 12.74
C THR A 31 7.88 -2.25 13.12
N ALA A 32 6.64 -2.30 12.61
CA ALA A 32 5.73 -3.43 12.84
C ALA A 32 6.31 -4.74 12.27
N THR A 33 6.92 -4.68 11.08
CA THR A 33 7.56 -5.84 10.45
C THR A 33 8.74 -6.35 11.26
N GLU A 34 9.60 -5.45 11.75
CA GLU A 34 10.75 -5.79 12.62
C GLU A 34 10.29 -6.39 13.96
N ALA A 35 9.16 -5.93 14.50
CA ALA A 35 8.54 -6.47 15.70
C ALA A 35 7.78 -7.80 15.46
N GLY A 36 7.66 -8.26 14.22
CA GLY A 36 6.88 -9.45 13.87
C GLY A 36 5.36 -9.26 13.99
N GLU A 37 4.89 -8.02 14.09
CA GLU A 37 3.47 -7.69 14.19
C GLU A 37 2.76 -7.93 12.86
N LEU A 38 1.54 -8.48 12.95
CA LEU A 38 0.65 -8.54 11.80
C LEU A 38 -0.20 -7.27 11.77
N LEU A 39 0.01 -6.45 10.73
CA LEU A 39 -0.79 -5.25 10.49
C LEU A 39 -2.24 -5.60 10.10
N PRO A 40 -3.19 -4.64 10.21
CA PRO A 40 -4.58 -4.88 9.84
C PRO A 40 -4.74 -5.44 8.43
N ARG A 41 -5.69 -6.38 8.30
CA ARG A 41 -6.05 -6.99 7.03
C ARG A 41 -6.77 -5.97 6.15
N ILE A 42 -6.65 -6.12 4.83
CA ILE A 42 -7.36 -5.29 3.85
C ILE A 42 -8.87 -5.56 3.82
N ALA A 43 -9.29 -6.76 4.24
CA ALA A 43 -10.68 -7.17 4.30
C ALA A 43 -10.99 -7.91 5.61
N THR A 44 -12.28 -7.97 5.95
CA THR A 44 -12.79 -8.64 7.15
C THR A 44 -13.04 -10.14 6.93
N GLU A 45 -12.97 -10.62 5.69
CA GLU A 45 -13.18 -12.02 5.34
C GLU A 45 -12.13 -12.54 4.33
N PRO A 46 -11.76 -13.82 4.39
CA PRO A 46 -10.74 -14.40 3.50
C PRO A 46 -11.20 -14.53 2.04
N GLY A 47 -12.51 -14.49 1.78
CA GLY A 47 -13.09 -14.64 0.45
C GLY A 47 -12.95 -13.42 -0.46
N TYR A 48 -12.65 -12.24 0.10
CA TYR A 48 -12.43 -11.02 -0.67
C TYR A 48 -11.33 -11.24 -1.72
N TYR A 49 -11.55 -10.82 -2.97
CA TYR A 49 -10.70 -11.25 -4.10
C TYR A 49 -9.20 -10.96 -3.87
N GLU A 50 -8.85 -9.82 -3.27
CA GLU A 50 -7.45 -9.49 -2.96
C GLU A 50 -6.85 -10.39 -1.88
N CYS A 51 -7.66 -10.84 -0.92
CA CYS A 51 -7.24 -11.83 0.09
C CYS A 51 -7.19 -13.24 -0.50
N LYS A 52 -8.19 -13.64 -1.28
CA LYS A 52 -8.32 -14.96 -1.90
C LYS A 52 -7.14 -15.30 -2.81
N TYR A 53 -6.65 -14.31 -3.56
CA TYR A 53 -5.53 -14.47 -4.48
C TYR A 53 -4.19 -14.01 -3.89
N CYS A 54 -4.13 -13.70 -2.58
CA CYS A 54 -2.90 -13.29 -1.92
C CYS A 54 -1.98 -14.48 -1.65
N ALA A 55 -0.72 -14.39 -2.09
CA ALA A 55 0.31 -15.39 -1.80
C ALA A 55 0.57 -15.60 -0.29
N TRP A 56 0.19 -14.62 0.55
CA TRP A 56 0.37 -14.64 1.99
C TRP A 56 -0.92 -14.92 2.77
N ALA A 57 -2.02 -15.30 2.09
CA ALA A 57 -3.33 -15.51 2.70
C ALA A 57 -3.26 -16.49 3.88
N HIS A 58 -2.55 -17.61 3.72
CA HIS A 58 -2.42 -18.60 4.80
C HIS A 58 -1.83 -17.98 6.07
N ARG A 59 -0.69 -17.27 5.97
CA ARG A 59 -0.06 -16.58 7.11
C ARG A 59 -0.99 -15.51 7.72
N CYS A 60 -1.65 -14.74 6.86
CA CYS A 60 -2.53 -13.65 7.28
C CYS A 60 -3.75 -14.15 8.07
N TRP A 61 -4.30 -15.31 7.70
CA TRP A 61 -5.50 -15.89 8.31
C TRP A 61 -5.22 -17.00 9.33
N SER A 62 -3.97 -17.49 9.46
CA SER A 62 -3.58 -18.49 10.46
C SER A 62 -3.28 -17.90 11.84
N ALA A 63 -2.99 -16.60 11.92
CA ALA A 63 -2.87 -15.87 13.17
C ALA A 63 -4.28 -15.51 13.68
N SER A 64 -4.91 -16.45 14.36
CA SER A 64 -6.12 -16.22 15.18
C SER A 64 -5.73 -16.04 16.63
#